data_AF-A0A6N6LKA7-F1
#
_entry.id   AF-A0A6N6LKA7-F1
#
_cell.length_a   1.000
_cell.length_b   1.000
_cell.length_c   1.000
_cell.angle_alpha   90.00
_cell.angle_beta   90.00
_cell.angle_gamma   90.00
#
_symmetry.space_group_name_H-M   'P 1'
#
loop_
_entity.id
_entity.type
_entity.pdbx_description
1 polymer ?
#
loop_
_entity_poly.entity_id
_entity_poly.type
_entity_poly.pdbx_seq_one_letter_code
_entity_poly.pdbx_strand_id
1 'polypeptide(L)'
;MKTNKYSVIVKVRKQQLDDAENNLNVAKQRQLQHQRLYELCYAEFLMANSLPTQGSISELKSSVELSHIGQDTLNRAKEKVELSKKEMAHYQFLYKKAYMDYEKIKALEGEELKKIQKQMLKDEQKFLDEIAITRFFTKDKDVKES
;
A
#
# COMPACT_ATOMS: atom_id res chain seq x y z
N MET A 1 19.69 24.14 -2.90
CA MET A 1 18.63 23.96 -1.87
C MET A 1 19.05 22.78 -1.00
N LYS A 2 19.34 22.97 0.30
CA LYS A 2 19.71 21.84 1.17
C LYS A 2 18.54 20.85 1.19
N THR A 3 18.77 19.64 0.71
CA THR A 3 17.83 18.53 0.83
C THR A 3 17.54 18.34 2.32
N ASN A 4 16.27 18.50 2.71
CA ASN A 4 15.85 18.23 4.08
C ASN A 4 16.24 16.78 4.43
N LYS A 5 16.79 16.56 5.62
CA LYS A 5 17.20 15.23 6.12
C LYS A 5 16.09 14.18 6.02
N TYR A 6 14.82 14.62 6.05
CA TYR A 6 13.66 13.74 5.92
C TYR A 6 13.30 13.40 4.47
N SER A 7 13.67 14.20 3.47
CA SER A 7 13.21 14.00 2.08
C SER A 7 13.67 12.67 1.48
N VAL A 8 14.87 12.22 1.80
CA VAL A 8 15.36 10.89 1.37
C VAL A 8 14.55 9.79 2.05
N ILE A 9 14.24 9.95 3.33
CA ILE A 9 13.48 8.97 4.11
C ILE A 9 12.03 8.90 3.61
N VAL A 10 11.39 10.04 3.32
CA VAL A 10 10.04 10.11 2.74
C VAL A 10 9.97 9.32 1.43
N LYS A 11 10.95 9.50 0.54
CA LYS A 11 11.02 8.74 -0.72
C LYS A 11 11.11 7.24 -0.48
N VAL A 12 11.99 6.79 0.41
CA VAL A 12 12.13 5.36 0.74
C VAL A 12 10.84 4.81 1.35
N ARG A 13 10.20 5.54 2.26
CA ARG A 13 8.93 5.12 2.87
C ARG A 13 7.78 5.10 1.87
N LYS A 14 7.77 6.02 0.91
CA LYS A 14 6.79 6.01 -0.18
C LYS A 14 6.96 4.77 -1.05
N GLN A 15 8.20 4.44 -1.44
CA GLN A 15 8.46 3.21 -2.20
C GLN A 15 8.00 1.96 -1.44
N GLN A 16 8.29 1.88 -0.13
CA GLN A 16 7.83 0.76 0.70
C GLN A 16 6.30 0.66 0.79
N LEU A 17 5.61 1.81 0.83
CA LEU A 17 4.15 1.85 0.78
C LEU A 17 3.63 1.34 -0.57
N ASP A 18 4.24 1.78 -1.68
CA ASP A 18 3.85 1.38 -3.03
C ASP A 18 4.06 -0.12 -3.25
N ASP A 19 5.18 -0.67 -2.76
CA ASP A 19 5.46 -2.10 -2.80
C ASP A 19 4.44 -2.90 -1.96
N ALA A 20 4.07 -2.40 -0.77
CA ALA A 20 3.06 -3.03 0.08
C ALA A 20 1.66 -2.99 -0.55
N GLU A 21 1.32 -1.90 -1.24
CA GLU A 21 0.07 -1.75 -1.99
C GLU A 21 0.00 -2.74 -3.16
N ASN A 22 1.08 -2.85 -3.93
CA ASN A 22 1.19 -3.81 -5.03
C ASN A 22 1.02 -5.25 -4.53
N ASN A 23 1.69 -5.62 -3.45
CA ASN A 23 1.56 -6.95 -2.85
C ASN A 23 0.13 -7.23 -2.37
N LEU A 24 -0.52 -6.26 -1.73
CA LEU A 24 -1.93 -6.38 -1.33
C LEU A 24 -2.85 -6.57 -2.54
N ASN A 25 -2.61 -5.85 -3.63
CA ASN A 25 -3.40 -5.99 -4.85
C ASN A 25 -3.21 -7.37 -5.50
N VAL A 26 -1.99 -7.90 -5.54
CA VAL A 26 -1.72 -9.27 -5.99
C VAL A 26 -2.46 -10.29 -5.12
N ALA A 27 -2.42 -10.14 -3.80
CA ALA A 27 -3.13 -11.03 -2.88
C ALA A 27 -4.66 -10.98 -3.08
N LYS A 28 -5.23 -9.78 -3.30
CA LYS A 28 -6.66 -9.62 -3.64
C LYS A 28 -7.02 -10.34 -4.94
N GLN A 29 -6.20 -10.21 -5.99
CA GLN A 29 -6.45 -10.91 -7.25
C GLN A 29 -6.39 -12.44 -7.07
N ARG A 30 -5.42 -12.94 -6.31
CA ARG A 30 -5.32 -14.36 -5.98
C ARG A 30 -6.55 -14.87 -5.23
N GLN A 31 -7.02 -14.11 -4.23
CA GLN A 31 -8.25 -14.43 -3.50
C GLN A 31 -9.45 -14.54 -4.45
N LEU A 32 -9.61 -13.59 -5.37
CA LEU A 32 -10.69 -13.61 -6.36
C LEU A 32 -10.59 -14.83 -7.30
N GLN A 33 -9.38 -15.18 -7.73
CA GLN A 33 -9.15 -16.36 -8.57
C GLN A 33 -9.50 -17.66 -7.83
N HIS A 34 -9.08 -17.80 -6.56
CA HIS A 34 -9.42 -18.99 -5.77
C HIS A 34 -10.91 -19.07 -5.45
N GLN A 35 -11.58 -17.94 -5.23
CA GLN A 35 -13.02 -17.89 -5.05
C GLN A 35 -13.77 -18.37 -6.30
N ARG A 36 -13.38 -17.89 -7.49
CA ARG A 36 -13.95 -18.35 -8.76
C ARG A 36 -13.69 -19.83 -9.02
N LEU A 37 -12.48 -20.30 -8.73
CA LEU A 37 -12.15 -21.72 -8.87
C LEU A 37 -13.02 -22.59 -7.95
N TYR A 38 -13.22 -22.16 -6.70
CA TYR A 38 -14.09 -22.85 -5.77
C TYR A 38 -15.55 -22.90 -6.28
N GLU A 39 -16.07 -21.80 -6.82
CA GLU A 39 -17.42 -21.76 -7.41
C GLU A 39 -17.57 -22.72 -8.59
N LEU A 40 -16.55 -22.80 -9.46
CA LEU A 40 -16.52 -23.76 -10.58
C LEU A 40 -16.49 -25.21 -10.08
N CYS A 41 -15.58 -25.53 -9.15
CA CYS A 41 -15.50 -26.88 -8.56
C CYS A 41 -16.80 -27.26 -7.83
N TYR A 42 -17.47 -26.28 -7.20
CA TYR A 42 -18.76 -26.51 -6.54
C TYR A 42 -19.86 -26.84 -7.56
N ALA A 43 -19.92 -26.10 -8.67
CA ALA A 43 -20.86 -26.39 -9.75
C ALA A 43 -20.60 -27.77 -10.38
N GLU A 44 -19.35 -28.10 -10.68
CA GLU A 44 -18.95 -29.42 -11.19
C GLU A 44 -19.31 -30.55 -10.22
N PHE A 45 -19.05 -30.36 -8.92
CA PHE A 45 -19.43 -31.31 -7.88
C PHE A 45 -20.93 -31.56 -7.82
N LEU A 46 -21.76 -30.52 -7.97
CA LEU A 46 -23.21 -30.67 -8.01
C LEU A 46 -23.67 -31.47 -9.24
N MET A 47 -23.03 -31.26 -10.39
CA MET A 47 -23.32 -32.05 -11.60
C MET A 47 -22.86 -33.50 -11.47
N ALA A 48 -21.68 -33.75 -10.89
CA ALA A 48 -21.14 -35.10 -10.72
C ALA A 48 -21.89 -35.94 -9.67
N ASN A 49 -22.59 -35.31 -8.72
CA ASN A 49 -23.38 -35.99 -7.69
C ASN A 49 -24.80 -36.36 -8.09
N SER A 50 -25.24 -36.03 -9.31
CA SER A 50 -26.50 -36.59 -9.81
C SER A 50 -26.29 -38.07 -10.14
N LEU A 51 -26.74 -38.96 -9.26
CA LEU A 51 -26.66 -40.40 -9.51
C LEU A 51 -27.43 -40.79 -10.78
N PRO A 52 -26.88 -41.67 -11.63
CA PRO A 52 -27.60 -42.15 -12.79
C PRO A 52 -28.83 -42.93 -12.35
N THR A 53 -30.00 -42.57 -12.88
CA THR A 53 -31.29 -43.23 -12.58
C THR A 53 -31.49 -44.52 -13.38
N GLN A 54 -30.68 -44.73 -14.42
CA GLN A 54 -30.66 -45.89 -15.29
C GLN A 54 -29.21 -46.15 -15.74
N GLY A 55 -28.88 -47.39 -16.07
CA GLY A 55 -27.56 -47.78 -16.54
C GLY A 55 -27.07 -49.11 -15.97
N SER A 56 -25.81 -49.43 -16.25
CA SER A 56 -25.09 -50.59 -15.77
C SER A 56 -24.44 -50.36 -14.40
N ILE A 57 -24.16 -51.44 -13.67
CA ILE A 57 -23.42 -51.40 -12.40
C ILE A 57 -22.03 -50.79 -12.59
N SER A 58 -21.41 -50.96 -13.76
CA SER A 58 -20.11 -50.36 -14.07
C SER A 58 -20.19 -48.83 -14.12
N GLU A 59 -21.23 -48.28 -14.75
CA GLU A 59 -21.45 -46.83 -14.82
C GLU A 59 -21.75 -46.23 -13.44
N LEU A 60 -22.49 -46.96 -12.60
CA LEU A 60 -22.73 -46.56 -11.21
C LEU A 60 -21.41 -46.46 -10.41
N LYS A 61 -20.52 -47.46 -10.52
CA LYS A 61 -19.22 -47.43 -9.85
C LYS A 61 -18.37 -46.25 -10.30
N SER A 62 -18.30 -46.01 -11.61
CA SER A 62 -17.58 -44.85 -12.16
C SER A 62 -18.16 -43.51 -11.68
N SER A 63 -19.49 -43.39 -11.58
CA SER A 63 -20.15 -42.18 -11.06
C SER A 63 -19.82 -41.93 -9.59
N VAL A 64 -19.77 -42.99 -8.77
CA VAL A 64 -19.37 -42.87 -7.35
C VAL A 64 -17.91 -42.45 -7.22
N GLU A 65 -17.00 -43.02 -8.02
CA GLU A 65 -15.59 -42.59 -8.04
C GLU A 65 -15.44 -41.13 -8.45
N LEU A 66 -16.16 -40.68 -9.49
CA LEU A 66 -16.17 -39.28 -9.92
C LEU A 66 -16.71 -38.34 -8.84
N SER A 67 -17.74 -38.74 -8.10
CA SER A 67 -18.26 -37.98 -6.96
C SER A 67 -17.20 -37.80 -5.86
N HIS A 68 -16.47 -38.87 -5.52
CA HIS A 68 -15.37 -38.79 -4.55
C HIS A 68 -14.25 -37.84 -5.02
N ILE A 69 -13.84 -37.94 -6.28
CA ILE A 69 -12.84 -37.02 -6.87
C ILE A 69 -13.34 -35.58 -6.84
N GLY A 70 -14.62 -35.35 -7.16
CA GLY A 70 -15.25 -34.04 -7.08
C GLY A 70 -15.24 -33.46 -5.67
N GLN A 71 -15.56 -34.28 -4.67
CA GLN A 71 -15.53 -33.88 -3.25
C GLN A 71 -14.13 -33.44 -2.81
N ASP A 72 -13.11 -34.22 -3.17
CA ASP A 72 -11.72 -33.90 -2.84
C ASP A 72 -11.25 -32.62 -3.53
N THR A 73 -11.62 -32.45 -4.80
CA THR A 73 -11.31 -31.25 -5.58
C THR A 73 -11.95 -30.01 -4.97
N LEU A 74 -13.22 -30.11 -4.58
CA LEU A 74 -13.95 -29.04 -3.90
C LEU A 74 -13.32 -28.67 -2.55
N ASN A 75 -12.93 -29.68 -1.75
CA ASN A 75 -12.27 -29.48 -0.46
C ASN A 75 -10.92 -28.74 -0.63
N ARG A 76 -10.10 -29.16 -1.59
CA ARG A 76 -8.83 -28.48 -1.90
C ARG A 76 -9.05 -27.04 -2.38
N ALA A 77 -10.06 -26.80 -3.20
CA ALA A 77 -10.40 -25.44 -3.65
C ALA A 77 -10.83 -24.56 -2.46
N LYS A 78 -11.60 -25.11 -1.52
CA LYS A 78 -12.01 -24.42 -0.28
C LYS A 78 -10.80 -24.08 0.59
N GLU A 79 -9.86 -25.01 0.76
CA GLU A 79 -8.62 -24.75 1.51
C GLU A 79 -7.81 -23.61 0.90
N LYS A 80 -7.69 -23.57 -0.44
CA LYS A 80 -7.01 -22.47 -1.14
C LYS A 80 -7.67 -21.12 -0.86
N VAL A 81 -9.00 -21.06 -0.88
CA VAL A 81 -9.76 -19.85 -0.53
C VAL A 81 -9.45 -19.38 0.89
N GLU A 82 -9.42 -20.29 1.86
CA GLU A 82 -9.13 -19.92 3.25
C GLU A 82 -7.67 -19.49 3.46
N LEU A 83 -6.72 -20.12 2.75
CA LEU A 83 -5.33 -19.72 2.77
C LEU A 83 -5.13 -18.32 2.17
N SER A 84 -5.73 -18.03 1.01
CA SER A 84 -5.63 -16.70 0.40
C SER A 84 -6.35 -15.61 1.19
N LYS A 85 -7.40 -15.94 1.98
CA LYS A 85 -8.00 -14.98 2.92
C LYS A 85 -7.02 -14.58 4.01
N LYS A 86 -6.31 -15.55 4.60
CA LYS A 86 -5.27 -15.29 5.60
C LYS A 86 -4.12 -14.48 5.02
N GLU A 87 -3.70 -14.82 3.81
CA GLU A 87 -2.67 -14.06 3.08
C GLU A 87 -3.10 -12.61 2.82
N MET A 88 -4.33 -12.39 2.36
CA MET A 88 -4.87 -11.04 2.14
C MET A 88 -4.89 -10.23 3.44
N ALA A 89 -5.30 -10.84 4.56
CA ALA A 89 -5.28 -10.18 5.87
C ALA A 89 -3.85 -9.80 6.30
N HIS A 90 -2.86 -10.65 6.04
CA HIS A 90 -1.46 -10.37 6.29
C HIS A 90 -0.96 -9.15 5.49
N TYR A 91 -1.18 -9.12 4.17
CA TYR A 91 -0.78 -7.98 3.35
C TYR A 91 -1.55 -6.70 3.68
N GLN A 92 -2.81 -6.80 4.11
CA GLN A 92 -3.57 -5.65 4.57
C GLN A 92 -2.95 -5.05 5.83
N PHE A 93 -2.47 -5.88 6.75
CA PHE A 93 -1.73 -5.43 7.93
C PHE A 93 -0.40 -4.75 7.53
N LEU A 94 0.37 -5.35 6.62
CA LEU A 94 1.63 -4.76 6.16
C LEU A 94 1.42 -3.41 5.47
N TYR A 95 0.41 -3.29 4.61
CA TYR A 95 0.03 -2.04 3.97
C TYR A 95 -0.31 -0.96 5.01
N LYS A 96 -1.16 -1.28 6.00
CA LYS A 96 -1.51 -0.34 7.08
C LYS A 96 -0.27 0.14 7.84
N LYS A 97 0.66 -0.76 8.14
CA LYS A 97 1.92 -0.42 8.81
C LYS A 97 2.78 0.52 7.95
N ALA A 98 2.99 0.18 6.68
CA ALA A 98 3.77 1.00 5.75
C ALA A 98 3.15 2.40 5.56
N TYR A 99 1.82 2.46 5.48
CA TYR A 99 1.08 3.72 5.37
C TYR A 99 1.30 4.62 6.60
N MET A 100 1.17 4.07 7.81
CA MET A 100 1.43 4.82 9.04
C MET A 100 2.88 5.32 9.11
N ASP A 101 3.85 4.49 8.73
CA ASP A 101 5.26 4.87 8.76
C ASP A 101 5.57 5.98 7.74
N TYR A 102 4.98 5.92 6.55
CA TYR A 102 5.08 6.98 5.55
C TYR A 102 4.49 8.30 6.05
N GLU A 103 3.26 8.29 6.56
CA GLU A 103 2.58 9.50 7.03
C GLU A 103 3.30 10.15 8.22
N LYS A 104 3.87 9.35 9.14
CA LYS A 104 4.70 9.87 10.24
C LYS A 104 5.91 10.65 9.74
N ILE A 105 6.67 10.10 8.79
CA ILE A 105 7.86 10.78 8.28
C ILE A 105 7.49 12.00 7.44
N LYS A 106 6.39 11.92 6.67
CA LYS A 106 5.86 13.05 5.90
C LYS A 106 5.46 14.22 6.80
N ALA A 107 4.85 13.94 7.95
CA ALA A 107 4.52 14.95 8.95
C ALA A 107 5.80 15.63 9.50
N LEU A 108 6.82 14.85 9.86
CA LEU A 108 8.11 15.37 10.33
C LEU A 108 8.82 16.22 9.27
N GLU A 109 8.77 15.82 8.01
CA GLU A 109 9.29 16.61 6.90
C GLU A 109 8.59 17.97 6.83
N GLY A 110 7.25 17.98 6.92
CA GLY A 110 6.45 19.21 6.91
C GLY A 110 6.76 20.15 8.08
N GLU A 111 6.97 19.61 9.28
CA GLU A 111 7.39 20.40 10.44
C GLU A 111 8.77 21.03 10.25
N GLU A 112 9.72 20.29 9.70
CA GLU A 112 11.06 20.79 9.42
C GLU A 112 11.04 21.89 8.35
N LEU A 113 10.25 21.73 7.28
CA LEU A 113 10.07 22.75 6.26
C LEU A 113 9.49 24.04 6.85
N LYS A 114 8.51 23.94 7.76
CA LYS A 114 7.99 25.11 8.48
C LYS A 114 9.05 25.82 9.33
N LYS A 115 9.94 25.06 9.99
CA LYS A 115 11.06 25.64 10.75
C LYS A 115 12.05 26.35 9.84
N ILE A 116 12.42 25.73 8.72
CA ILE A 116 13.29 26.32 7.70
C ILE A 116 12.69 27.62 7.16
N GLN A 117 11.41 27.61 6.80
CA GLN A 117 10.71 28.80 6.30
C GLN A 117 10.72 29.94 7.33
N LYS A 118 10.43 29.65 8.60
CA LYS A 118 10.50 30.66 9.67
C LYS A 118 11.90 31.22 9.85
N GLN A 119 12.93 30.40 9.72
CA GLN A 119 14.32 30.85 9.83
C GLN A 119 14.69 31.76 8.64
N MET A 120 14.32 31.38 7.41
CA MET A 120 14.57 32.20 6.22
C MET A 120 13.91 33.57 6.32
N LEU A 121 12.67 33.65 6.82
CA LEU A 121 11.98 34.93 7.04
C LEU A 121 12.70 35.82 8.08
N LYS A 122 13.23 35.21 9.15
CA LYS A 122 14.01 35.95 10.16
C LYS A 122 15.34 36.46 9.59
N ASP A 123 16.01 35.65 8.78
CA ASP A 123 17.29 36.01 8.16
C ASP A 123 17.09 37.11 7.11
N GLU A 124 16.00 37.04 6.34
CA GLU A 124 15.59 38.08 5.40
C GLU A 124 15.27 39.39 6.11
N GLN A 125 14.51 39.36 7.21
CA GLN A 125 14.20 40.55 8.00
C GLN A 125 15.48 41.21 8.56
N LYS A 126 16.39 40.43 9.14
CA LYS A 126 17.68 40.95 9.63
C LYS A 126 18.50 41.59 8.52
N PHE A 127 18.55 40.95 7.35
CA PHE A 127 19.27 41.49 6.20
C PHE A 127 18.68 42.83 5.72
N LEU A 128 17.35 42.95 5.70
CA LEU A 128 16.68 44.22 5.37
C LEU A 128 16.97 45.31 6.40
N ASP A 129 16.97 44.97 7.69
CA ASP A 129 17.32 45.90 8.78
C ASP A 129 18.78 46.38 8.65
N GLU A 130 19.72 45.48 8.36
CA GLU A 130 21.13 45.82 8.12
C GLU A 130 21.30 46.75 6.90
N ILE A 131 20.57 46.51 5.80
CA ILE A 131 20.57 47.40 4.63
C ILE A 131 20.02 48.79 5.00
N ALA A 132 18.92 48.84 5.75
CA ALA A 132 18.30 50.10 6.16
C ALA A 132 19.25 50.92 7.04
N ILE A 133 19.89 50.27 8.02
CA ILE A 133 20.94 50.85 8.87
C ILE A 133 22.07 51.39 8.00
N THR A 134 22.62 50.57 7.10
CA THR A 134 23.75 50.96 6.25
C THR A 134 23.42 52.18 5.40
N ARG A 135 22.22 52.22 4.79
CA ARG A 135 21.74 53.35 3.98
C ARG A 135 21.52 54.62 4.79
N PHE A 136 21.03 54.51 6.03
CA PHE A 136 20.84 55.64 6.91
C PHE A 136 22.19 56.28 7.27
N PHE A 137 23.16 55.45 7.67
CA PHE A 137 24.51 55.92 8.05
C PHE A 137 25.32 56.47 6.87
N THR A 138 25.13 56.00 5.63
CA THR A 138 25.78 56.62 4.47
C THR A 138 25.15 57.97 4.09
N LYS A 139 23.83 58.13 4.20
CA LYS A 139 23.18 59.44 4.00
C LYS A 139 23.64 60.51 5.00
N ASP A 140 23.88 60.15 6.25
CA ASP A 140 24.36 61.09 7.28
C ASP A 140 25.83 61.53 7.08
N LYS A 141 26.63 60.77 6.31
CA LYS A 141 28.00 61.18 5.96
C LYS A 141 28.01 62.19 4.83
N ASP A 142 27.18 62.00 3.80
CA ASP A 142 27.09 62.92 2.67
C ASP A 142 26.58 64.33 3.08
N VAL A 143 25.76 64.42 4.13
CA VAL A 143 25.24 65.70 4.67
C VAL A 143 26.25 66.43 5.57
N LYS A 144 27.28 65.75 6.09
CA LYS A 144 28.32 66.37 6.94
C LYS A 144 29.57 66.80 6.19
N GLU A 145 29.74 66.38 4.94
CA GLU A 145 30.85 66.77 4.05
C GLU A 145 30.44 67.80 2.98
N SER A 146 29.21 68.34 3.06
CA SER A 146 28.72 69.48 2.25
C SER A 146 28.67 70.75 3.09
#